data_AF-A0A7C3LGQ2-F1
#
_entry.id   AF-A0A7C3LGQ2-F1
#
_cell.length_a   1.000
_cell.length_b   1.000
_cell.length_c   1.000
_cell.angle_alpha   90.00
_cell.angle_beta   90.00
_cell.angle_gamma   90.00
#
_symmetry.space_group_name_H-M   'P 1'
#
loop_
_entity.id
_entity.type
_entity.pdbx_description
1 polymer ?
#
loop_
_entity_poly.entity_id
_entity_poly.type
_entity_poly.pdbx_seq_one_letter_code
_entity_poly.pdbx_strand_id
1 'polypeptide(L)' 'MSVIISRALPDVRDGLKPSQRRILVAMNDLNLGPASASSKCAGIIG' A
#
# COMPACT_ATOMS: atom_id res chain seq x y z
N MET A 1 -19.28 8.48 -9.07
CA MET A 1 -19.33 7.23 -8.28
C MET A 1 -17.94 6.64 -7.94
N SER A 2 -16.80 7.31 -8.18
CA SER A 2 -15.46 6.73 -7.93
C SER A 2 -14.87 7.00 -6.53
N VAL A 3 -15.35 8.03 -5.82
CA VAL A 3 -14.77 8.42 -4.52
C VAL A 3 -15.21 7.50 -3.38
N ILE A 4 -16.47 7.04 -3.39
CA ILE A 4 -17.05 6.26 -2.30
C ILE A 4 -16.45 4.85 -2.25
N ILE A 5 -16.40 4.18 -3.40
CA ILE A 5 -15.98 2.76 -3.49
C ILE A 5 -14.46 2.63 -3.63
N SER A 6 -13.79 3.53 -4.37
CA SER A 6 -12.37 3.35 -4.73
C SER A 6 -11.39 4.22 -3.94
N ARG A 7 -11.84 4.94 -2.90
CA ARG A 7 -10.98 5.81 -2.10
C ARG A 7 -11.38 5.90 -0.64
N ALA A 8 -12.67 6.12 -0.36
CA ALA A 8 -13.14 6.44 0.98
C ALA A 8 -13.42 5.20 1.84
N LEU A 9 -14.13 4.21 1.31
CA LEU A 9 -14.50 3.01 2.05
C LEU A 9 -13.41 1.92 1.96
N PRO A 10 -12.99 1.33 3.10
CA PRO A 10 -12.14 0.15 3.09
C PRO A 10 -12.91 -1.06 2.56
N ASP A 11 -12.20 -1.98 1.91
CA ASP A 11 -12.77 -3.25 1.48
C ASP A 11 -13.01 -4.15 2.70
N VAL A 12 -14.15 -4.85 2.77
CA VAL A 12 -14.53 -5.67 3.93
C VAL A 12 -13.60 -6.87 4.12
N ARG A 13 -12.97 -7.35 3.04
CA ARG A 13 -12.09 -8.54 3.07
C ARG A 13 -10.77 -8.29 3.78
N ASP A 14 -10.24 -7.08 3.62
CA ASP A 14 -8.87 -6.76 4.03
C ASP A 14 -8.86 -5.60 5.05
N GLY A 15 -9.95 -4.84 5.17
CA GLY A 15 -9.99 -3.58 5.90
C GLY A 15 -9.14 -2.46 5.30
N LEU A 16 -8.53 -2.69 4.13
CA LEU A 16 -7.56 -1.78 3.51
C LEU A 16 -8.22 -0.85 2.49
N LYS A 17 -7.80 0.42 2.50
CA LYS A 17 -8.10 1.35 1.42
C LYS A 17 -7.23 1.03 0.19
N PRO A 18 -7.69 1.35 -1.04
CA PRO A 18 -6.92 1.08 -2.26
C PRO A 18 -5.52 1.70 -2.31
N SER A 19 -5.23 2.75 -1.55
CA SER A 19 -3.88 3.32 -1.41
C SER A 19 -2.96 2.46 -0.55
N GLN A 20 -3.45 1.99 0.60
CA GLN A 20 -2.67 1.16 1.53
C GLN A 20 -2.31 -0.18 0.90
N ARG A 21 -3.25 -0.78 0.16
CA ARG A 21 -3.00 -2.03 -0.58
C ARG A 21 -1.86 -1.87 -1.60
N ARG A 22 -1.84 -0.77 -2.36
CA ARG A 22 -0.78 -0.50 -3.34
C ARG A 22 0.60 -0.33 -2.70
N ILE A 23 0.67 0.36 -1.56
CA ILE A 23 1.93 0.54 -0.83
C ILE A 23 2.47 -0.81 -0.34
N LEU A 24 1.62 -1.66 0.23
CA LEU A 24 2.04 -2.98 0.71
C LEU A 24 2.50 -3.90 -0.43
N VAL A 25 1.83 -3.86 -1.59
CA VAL A 25 2.26 -4.62 -2.78
C VAL A 25 3.63 -4.11 -3.28
N ALA A 26 3.81 -2.79 -3.41
CA ALA A 26 5.09 -2.23 -3.83
C ALA A 26 6.24 -2.56 -2.84
N MET A 27 5.96 -2.57 -1.54
CA MET A 27 6.94 -2.99 -0.53
C MET A 27 7.29 -4.47 -0.64
N ASN A 28 6.31 -5.32 -0.96
CA ASN A 28 6.55 -6.75 -1.21
C ASN A 28 7.37 -6.99 -2.48
N ASP A 29 7.08 -6.27 -3.57
CA ASP A 29 7.83 -6.36 -4.84
C ASP A 29 9.28 -5.90 -4.69
N LEU A 30 9.54 -4.89 -3.85
CA LEU A 30 10.87 -4.42 -3.48
C LEU A 30 11.54 -5.25 -2.37
N ASN A 31 10.87 -6.31 -1.91
CA ASN A 31 11.32 -7.22 -0.85
C ASN A 31 11.71 -6.49 0.46
N LEU A 32 10.99 -5.40 0.76
CA LEU A 32 11.18 -4.57 1.95
C LEU A 32 10.48 -5.21 3.16
N GLY A 33 11.11 -6.25 3.68
CA GLY A 33 10.67 -6.93 4.89
C GLY A 33 11.17 -6.26 6.17
N PRO A 34 10.59 -6.59 7.34
CA PRO A 34 11.03 -6.08 8.65
C PRO A 34 12.46 -6.49 9.02
N ALA A 35 13.01 -7.53 8.38
CA ALA A 35 14.39 -7.97 8.53
C ALA A 35 15.36 -7.31 7.52
N SER A 36 14.85 -6.54 6.55
CA SER A 36 15.67 -5.92 5.49
C SER A 36 16.22 -4.55 5.91
N ALA A 37 17.27 -4.09 5.24
CA ALA A 37 17.82 -2.76 5.48
C ALA A 37 16.81 -1.67 5.08
N SER A 38 16.74 -0.59 5.87
CA SER A 38 15.79 0.50 5.62
C SER A 38 16.08 1.20 4.29
N SER A 39 15.09 1.25 3.40
CA SER A 39 15.13 2.05 2.18
C SER A 39 14.47 3.41 2.37
N LYS A 40 14.86 4.41 1.59
CA LYS A 40 14.27 5.76 1.67
C LYS A 40 12.83 5.73 1.17
N CYS A 41 11.91 6.34 1.93
CA CYS A 41 10.49 6.44 1.56
C CYS A 41 10.28 7.08 0.18
N ALA A 42 11.14 8.02 -0.22
CA ALA A 42 11.09 8.67 -1.52
C ALA A 42 11.36 7.71 -2.71
N GLY A 43 12.03 6.57 -2.48
CA GLY A 43 12.22 5.55 -3.52
C GLY A 43 11.02 4.60 -3.68
N ILE A 44 10.13 4.56 -2.68
CA ILE A 44 8.92 3.73 -2.68
C ILE A 44 7.72 4.53 -3.21
N ILE A 45 7.71 5.84 -2.97
CA ILE A 45 6.69 6.78 -3.44
C ILE A 45 7.08 7.22 -4.85
N GLY A 46 6.57 6.51 -5.87
CA GLY A 46 6.72 6.80 -7.30
C GLY A 46 5.39 6.72 -8.03
#